data_AF-A0A226X6R8-F1
#
_entry.id   AF-A0A226X6R8-F1
#
_cell.length_a   1.000
_cell.length_b   1.000
_cell.length_c   1.000
_cell.angle_alpha   90.00
_cell.angle_beta   90.00
_cell.angle_gamma   90.00
#
_symmetry.space_group_name_H-M   'P 1'
#
loop_
_entity.id
_entity.type
_entity.pdbx_description
1 polymer ?
#
loop_
_entity_poly.entity_id
_entity_poly.type
_entity_poly.pdbx_seq_one_letter_code
_entity_poly.pdbx_strand_id
1 'polypeptide(L)' 'MLAVATVHPLLAEVIVVDNGSTDGTADIVRRFPSVRLITCPVNLGGYIARTAHQGRRSRTEA' A
#
# COMPACT_ATOMS: atom_id res chain seq x y z
N MET A 1 1.66 14.57 -0.80
CA MET A 1 1.53 13.93 0.52
C MET A 1 2.36 12.66 0.64
N LEU A 2 2.24 11.69 -0.28
CA LEU A 2 3.01 10.43 -0.24
C LEU A 2 4.53 10.63 -0.17
N ALA A 3 5.08 11.55 -0.98
CA ALA A 3 6.51 11.87 -0.97
C ALA A 3 7.03 12.33 0.40
N VAL A 4 6.21 13.05 1.17
CA VAL A 4 6.58 13.51 2.52
C VAL A 4 6.56 12.33 3.49
N ALA A 5 5.54 11.47 3.40
CA ALA A 5 5.47 10.27 4.24
C ALA A 5 6.67 9.32 4.00
N THR A 6 7.11 9.15 2.75
CA THR A 6 8.21 8.24 2.41
C THR A 6 9.59 8.68 2.90
N VAL A 7 9.75 9.94 3.32
CA VAL A 7 11.01 10.50 3.82
C VAL A 7 10.93 10.91 5.29
N HIS A 8 9.79 10.69 5.94
CA HIS A 8 9.58 11.15 7.30
C HIS A 8 10.38 10.27 8.28
N PRO A 9 11.29 10.84 9.10
CA PRO A 9 12.23 10.07 9.91
C PRO A 9 11.57 9.23 11.01
N LEU A 10 10.32 9.53 11.38
CA LEU A 10 9.56 8.76 12.38
C LEU A 10 8.68 7.66 11.79
N LEU A 11 8.60 7.52 10.46
CA LEU A 11 7.80 6.45 9.83
C LEU A 11 8.71 5.29 9.43
N ALA A 12 8.50 4.13 10.05
CA ALA A 12 9.28 2.92 9.75
C ALA A 12 8.88 2.26 8.41
N GLU A 13 7.60 2.33 8.04
CA GLU A 13 7.07 1.74 6.81
C GLU A 13 5.87 2.57 6.32
N VAL A 14 5.75 2.71 5.00
CA VAL A 14 4.57 3.29 4.35
C VAL A 14 3.90 2.21 3.50
N ILE A 15 2.65 1.89 3.84
CA ILE A 15 1.83 0.90 3.13
C ILE A 15 0.67 1.65 2.50
N VAL A 16 0.51 1.48 1.19
CA VAL A 16 -0.64 2.03 0.45
C VAL A 16 -1.54 0.87 0.07
N VAL A 17 -2.82 1.00 0.41
CA VAL A 17 -3.86 0.05 0.01
C VAL A 17 -4.72 0.73 -1.06
N ASP A 18 -4.63 0.24 -2.28
CA ASP A 18 -5.39 0.71 -3.43
C ASP A 18 -6.60 -0.20 -3.69
N ASN A 19 -7.81 0.36 -3.62
CA ASN A 19 -9.07 -0.37 -3.78
C ASN A 19 -9.47 -0.49 -5.26
N GLY A 20 -8.52 -0.84 -6.14
CA GLY A 20 -8.77 -1.00 -7.58
C GLY A 20 -9.06 0.33 -8.26
N SER A 21 -8.21 1.33 -8.04
CA SER A 21 -8.35 2.61 -8.74
C SER A 21 -8.14 2.44 -10.24
N THR A 22 -8.99 3.07 -11.04
CA THR A 22 -8.93 3.03 -12.52
C THR A 22 -8.30 4.28 -13.13
N ASP A 23 -7.88 5.23 -12.30
CA ASP A 23 -7.39 6.56 -12.68
C ASP A 23 -5.85 6.65 -12.75
N GLY A 24 -5.14 5.53 -12.64
CA GLY A 24 -3.68 5.48 -12.66
C GLY A 24 -3.01 5.73 -11.30
N THR A 25 -3.77 5.84 -10.21
CA THR A 25 -3.21 6.03 -8.86
C THR A 25 -2.16 4.96 -8.49
N ALA A 26 -2.44 3.68 -8.79
CA ALA A 26 -1.50 2.59 -8.53
C ALA A 26 -0.15 2.78 -9.26
N ASP A 27 -0.16 3.31 -10.49
CA ASP A 27 1.05 3.55 -11.27
C ASP A 27 1.90 4.69 -10.73
N ILE A 28 1.26 5.70 -10.13
CA ILE A 28 1.96 6.76 -9.43
C ILE A 28 2.62 6.19 -8.17
N VAL A 29 1.90 5.38 -7.38
CA VAL A 29 2.43 4.81 -6.13
C VAL A 29 3.61 3.88 -6.39
N ARG A 30 3.60 3.11 -7.49
CA ARG A 30 4.72 2.25 -7.91
C ARG A 30 6.03 2.99 -8.13
N ARG A 31 6.02 4.32 -8.30
CA ARG A 31 7.23 5.15 -8.45
C ARG A 31 7.95 5.39 -7.12
N PHE A 32 7.35 5.03 -5.99
CA PHE A 32 7.94 5.19 -4.66
C PHE A 32 8.51 3.84 -4.17
N PRO A 33 9.82 3.59 -4.31
CA PRO A 33 10.40 2.26 -4.02
C PRO A 33 10.34 1.87 -2.54
N SER A 34 10.22 2.85 -1.63
CA SER A 34 10.07 2.61 -0.19
C SER A 34 8.62 2.33 0.24
N VAL A 35 7.66 2.37 -0.70
CA VAL A 35 6.24 2.12 -0.41
C VAL A 35 5.88 0.69 -0.76
N ARG A 36 5.17 0.04 0.16
CA ARG A 36 4.52 -1.23 -0.14
C ARG A 36 3.11 -0.98 -0.63
N LEU A 37 2.85 -1.29 -1.90
CA LEU A 37 1.54 -1.17 -2.52
C LEU A 37 0.79 -2.52 -2.47
N ILE A 38 -0.43 -2.50 -1.96
CA ILE A 38 -1.39 -3.60 -2.02
C ILE A 38 -2.55 -3.15 -2.91
N THR A 39 -2.82 -3.86 -4.01
CA THR A 39 -3.91 -3.51 -4.95
C THR A 39 -5.01 -4.56 -4.95
N CYS A 40 -6.27 -4.12 -4.95
CA CYS A 40 -7.43 -4.96 -5.28
C CYS A 40 -7.66 -4.96 -6.80
N PRO A 41 -7.93 -6.11 -7.44
CA PRO A 41 -8.13 -6.19 -8.90
C PRO A 41 -9.46 -5.59 -9.38
N VAL A 42 -10.41 -5.37 -8.47
CA VAL A 42 -11.72 -4.76 -8.74
C VAL A 42 -12.05 -3.75 -7.64
N ASN A 43 -12.69 -2.64 -8.02
CA ASN A 43 -13.24 -1.69 -7.05
C ASN A 43 -14.51 -2.29 -6.43
N LEU A 44 -14.43 -2.65 -5.14
CA LEU A 44 -15.47 -3.38 -4.44
C LEU A 44 -16.59 -2.48 -3.85
N GLY A 45 -16.64 -1.20 -4.23
CA GLY A 45 -17.51 -0.21 -3.60
C GLY A 45 -16.86 0.38 -2.34
N GLY A 46 -17.67 0.98 -1.44
CA GLY A 46 -17.19 1.70 -0.25
C GLY A 46 -16.14 0.95 0.59
N TYR A 47 -15.42 1.64 1.46
CA TYR A 47 -14.38 1.09 2.33
C TYR A 47 -14.95 0.11 3.38
N ILE A 48 -15.49 -1.02 2.94
CA ILE A 48 -15.82 -2.14 3.80
C ILE A 48 -14.53 -2.95 3.87
N ALA A 49 -13.83 -2.85 5.01
CA ALA A 49 -12.62 -3.62 5.24
C ALA A 49 -12.97 -5.12 5.22
N ARG A 50 -12.81 -5.74 4.05
CA ARG A 50 -12.94 -7.18 3.88
C ARG A 50 -11.55 -7.77 4.12
N THR A 51 -11.41 -8.60 5.14
CA THR A 51 -10.12 -9.23 5.47
C THR A 51 -9.76 -10.26 4.40
N ALA A 52 -9.05 -9.83 3.36
CA ALA A 52 -8.25 -10.72 2.51
C ALA A 52 -6.85 -10.75 3.12
N HIS A 53 -6.46 -11.88 3.71
CA HIS A 53 -5.12 -12.04 4.29
C HIS A 53 -4.05 -12.07 3.19
N GLN A 54 -3.61 -10.89 2.72
CA GLN A 54 -2.36 -10.77 1.95
C GLN A 54 -1.20 -10.78 2.95
N GLY A 55 -0.94 -11.96 3.52
CA GLY A 55 -0.10 -12.14 4.70
C GLY A 55 1.34 -11.65 4.54
N ARG A 56 1.84 -10.94 5.55
CA ARG A 56 3.27 -10.79 5.80
C ARG A 56 3.79 -12.14 6.31
N ARG A 57 4.72 -12.77 5.58
CA ARG A 57 5.64 -13.75 6.18
C ARG A 57 7.06 -13.18 6.19
N SER A 58 7.79 -13.66 7.19
CA SER A 58 9.20 -13.47 7.52
C SER A 58 9.65 -12.09 8.00
N ARG A 59 9.80 -12.00 9.33
CA ARG A 59 11.12 -11.75 9.92
C ARG A 59 11.29 -12.72 11.10
N THR A 60 11.97 -13.84 10.83
CA THR A 60 12.69 -14.57 11.88
C THR A 60 13.93 -13.73 12.18
N GLU A 61 14.09 -13.40 13.45
CA GLU A 61 15.28 -12.74 14.00
C GLU A 61 16.49 -13.67 13.83
N ALA A 62 17.60 -13.10 13.36
CA ALA A 62 18.96 -13.62 13.49
C ALA A 62 19.91 -12.44 13.50
#